data_AF-A0A815CX44-F1
#
_entry.id   AF-A0A815CX44-F1
#
_cell.length_a   1.000
_cell.length_b   1.000
_cell.length_c   1.000
_cell.angle_alpha   90.00
_cell.angle_beta   90.00
_cell.angle_gamma   90.00
#
_symmetry.space_group_name_H-M   'P 1'
#
loop_
_entity.id
_entity.type
_entity.pdbx_description
1 polymer ?
#
loop_
_entity_poly.entity_id
_entity_poly.type
_entity_poly.pdbx_seq_one_letter_code
_entity_poly.pdbx_strand_id
1 'polypeptide(L)'
;MRNQNTFLIQQRKTDVSGMSGKQREENAQAITDDADHDPDREHVYMLKIESNKNNTQGLQKIAQELNQKKQSAKLGIQENKASDIDDGEKEKNRSELDLEKRKYHRLLLQAEEAIELLKKDENYVSLYPLQDDDRITLRQNHKLLSSASINTSIWMEQLLPYISHLHLFNLTLPGTHDSATFILTSALSPDPTGNPVFNAFIEVAEKLGIPLQDVITPWAMAQNRSLYEQAQDGMRYFDIRAAYNGTDWCSYHFELGLPIYTHLSALNSFLLLHPNEIMVIEISHLASKNLTQTNLNSLRDMVINIFNPILYPRIHDFNATTIGDMITTNQRVIVTLSDDTTIMNYTQLWYGSSMINSYANSDSLPQMTLYNWQQVLQFNSLPSLPTSALYKLSWTLTPQVSTIFDSLLPHKPKSLKSLADIGNSGLTGFASAVLKKKWKLCQLLLIDFQERSQIMEVIFDSLLPTIL
;
A
#
# COMPACT_ATOMS: atom_id res chain seq x y z
N MET A 1 27.68 38.89 -21.74
CA MET A 1 27.08 39.54 -20.56
C MET A 1 26.15 38.58 -19.81
N ARG A 2 26.67 37.45 -19.30
CA ARG A 2 25.91 36.47 -18.48
C ARG A 2 26.60 36.15 -17.14
N ASN A 3 27.65 36.90 -16.78
CA ASN A 3 28.48 36.65 -15.59
C ASN A 3 28.40 37.76 -14.53
N GLN A 4 27.30 38.50 -14.44
CA GLN A 4 27.07 39.46 -13.34
C GLN A 4 25.84 39.16 -12.47
N ASN A 5 24.95 38.24 -12.86
CA ASN A 5 23.79 37.88 -12.03
C ASN A 5 24.06 36.76 -11.02
N THR A 6 25.08 35.93 -11.21
CA THR A 6 25.35 34.80 -10.31
C THR A 6 25.98 35.24 -8.98
N PHE A 7 26.57 36.44 -8.92
CA PHE A 7 27.22 36.95 -7.70
C PHE A 7 26.25 37.67 -6.75
N LEU A 8 25.03 37.99 -7.18
CA LEU A 8 23.98 38.59 -6.34
C LEU A 8 23.08 37.53 -5.67
N ILE A 9 23.08 36.29 -6.15
CA ILE A 9 22.27 35.19 -5.60
C ILE A 9 22.88 34.64 -4.31
N GLN A 10 24.20 34.73 -4.14
CA GLN A 10 24.89 34.26 -2.93
C GLN A 10 24.83 35.21 -1.73
N GLN A 11 24.29 36.43 -1.87
CA GLN A 11 24.08 37.37 -0.76
C GLN A 11 22.62 37.56 -0.33
N ARG A 12 21.65 36.81 -0.88
CA ARG A 12 20.24 36.85 -0.43
C ARG A 12 19.77 35.57 0.27
N LYS A 13 20.70 34.82 0.87
CA LYS A 13 20.38 33.84 1.92
C LYS A 13 20.86 34.38 3.26
N THR A 14 20.13 35.35 3.79
CA THR A 14 20.31 35.82 5.17
C THR A 14 19.02 35.56 5.95
N ASP A 15 19.20 34.96 7.12
CA ASP A 15 18.24 34.61 8.17
C ASP A 15 16.79 35.11 8.03
N VAL A 16 15.86 34.15 7.99
CA VAL A 16 14.40 34.39 8.00
C VAL A 16 13.86 34.63 9.42
N SER A 17 14.73 34.62 10.44
CA SER A 17 14.41 34.97 11.82
C SER A 17 14.38 36.48 12.01
N GLY A 18 13.35 37.13 11.46
CA GLY A 18 13.12 38.57 11.68
C GLY A 18 12.25 39.28 10.63
N MET A 19 11.89 38.64 9.52
CA MET A 19 11.13 39.30 8.44
C MET A 19 9.67 39.52 8.82
N SER A 20 9.15 40.72 8.53
CA SER A 20 7.72 41.04 8.67
C SER A 20 6.88 40.34 7.59
N GLY A 21 5.59 40.12 7.85
CA GLY A 21 4.69 39.35 6.97
C GLY A 21 4.69 39.82 5.51
N LYS A 22 4.78 41.13 5.29
CA LYS A 22 4.77 41.73 3.95
C LYS A 22 6.04 41.42 3.13
N GLN A 23 7.19 41.28 3.80
CA GLN A 23 8.45 40.92 3.13
C GLN A 23 8.55 39.42 2.82
N ARG A 24 7.75 38.58 3.48
CA ARG A 24 7.62 37.15 3.14
C ARG A 24 6.73 36.95 1.91
N GLU A 25 5.68 37.77 1.76
CA GLU A 25 4.80 37.75 0.58
C GLU A 25 5.55 38.20 -0.68
N GLU A 26 6.34 39.28 -0.61
CA GLU A 26 7.12 39.75 -1.77
C GLU A 26 8.20 38.73 -2.21
N ASN A 27 8.79 37.98 -1.27
CA ASN A 27 9.74 36.90 -1.59
C ASN A 27 9.06 35.65 -2.18
N ALA A 28 7.80 35.39 -1.82
CA ALA A 28 7.01 34.29 -2.39
C ALA A 28 6.55 34.62 -3.82
N GLN A 29 6.16 35.88 -4.07
CA GLN A 29 5.76 36.36 -5.40
C GLN A 29 6.92 36.31 -6.41
N ALA A 30 8.15 36.56 -5.97
CA ALA A 30 9.33 36.48 -6.84
C ALA A 30 9.74 35.04 -7.21
N ILE A 31 9.24 34.02 -6.48
CA ILE A 31 9.49 32.60 -6.79
C ILE A 31 8.39 32.03 -7.71
N THR A 32 7.18 32.61 -7.70
CA THR A 32 6.08 32.20 -8.58
C THR A 32 6.29 32.63 -10.03
N ASP A 33 6.96 33.75 -10.28
CA ASP A 33 7.13 34.30 -11.63
C ASP A 33 8.15 33.50 -12.49
N ASP A 34 8.94 32.59 -11.90
CA ASP A 34 9.94 31.76 -12.60
C ASP A 34 9.49 30.29 -12.81
N ALA A 35 8.25 29.95 -12.43
CA ALA A 35 7.71 28.56 -12.46
C ALA A 35 6.83 28.23 -13.68
N ASP A 36 6.93 29.01 -14.75
CA ASP A 36 5.87 29.12 -15.75
C ASP A 36 5.84 27.99 -16.82
N HIS A 37 6.30 26.75 -16.54
CA HIS A 37 6.34 25.68 -17.55
C HIS A 37 6.05 24.23 -17.06
N ASP A 38 5.23 24.03 -16.01
CA ASP A 38 4.63 22.71 -15.72
C ASP A 38 3.38 22.78 -14.80
N PRO A 39 2.14 22.65 -15.34
CA PRO A 39 0.91 22.79 -14.56
C PRO A 39 0.62 21.64 -13.57
N ASP A 40 1.31 20.50 -13.67
CA ASP A 40 1.12 19.39 -12.72
C ASP A 40 1.86 19.63 -11.39
N ARG A 41 2.83 20.55 -11.36
CA ARG A 41 3.59 20.94 -10.15
C ARG A 41 2.84 21.89 -9.22
N GLU A 42 1.96 22.75 -9.73
CA GLU A 42 1.15 23.65 -8.87
C GLU A 42 0.19 22.87 -7.96
N HIS A 43 -0.38 21.77 -8.46
CA HIS A 43 -1.42 21.02 -7.75
C HIS A 43 -0.90 20.17 -6.60
N VAL A 44 0.36 19.71 -6.66
CA VAL A 44 1.03 19.04 -5.54
C VAL A 44 1.37 20.05 -4.42
N TYR A 45 1.53 21.33 -4.74
CA TYR A 45 1.85 22.38 -3.77
C TYR A 45 0.62 22.89 -3.01
N MET A 46 -0.54 23.02 -3.66
CA MET A 46 -1.77 23.49 -2.99
C MET A 46 -2.33 22.47 -1.97
N LEU A 47 -2.18 21.17 -2.23
CA LEU A 47 -2.52 20.11 -1.24
C LEU A 47 -1.49 19.98 -0.12
N LYS A 48 -0.28 20.55 -0.29
CA LYS A 48 0.82 20.50 0.69
C LYS A 48 0.69 21.53 1.81
N ILE A 49 -0.12 22.59 1.66
CA ILE A 49 -0.09 23.75 2.58
C ILE A 49 -1.11 23.65 3.74
N GLU A 50 -2.15 22.82 3.70
CA GLU A 50 -3.18 22.82 4.77
C GLU A 50 -3.57 21.45 5.34
N SER A 51 -2.61 20.53 5.51
CA SER A 51 -2.82 19.37 6.39
C SER A 51 -2.61 19.76 7.87
N ASN A 52 -3.48 20.61 8.40
CA ASN A 52 -3.69 20.72 9.84
C ASN A 52 -5.16 20.39 10.15
N LYS A 53 -5.34 19.40 11.03
CA LYS A 53 -6.64 18.95 11.53
C LYS A 53 -7.43 20.17 12.02
N ASN A 54 -8.59 20.43 11.38
CA ASN A 54 -9.65 21.39 11.70
C ASN A 54 -9.99 22.44 10.63
N ASN A 55 -9.40 22.45 9.43
CA ASN A 55 -9.70 23.54 8.49
C ASN A 55 -10.81 23.24 7.48
N THR A 56 -12.06 23.15 7.95
CA THR A 56 -13.26 23.21 7.08
C THR A 56 -13.24 24.44 6.17
N GLN A 57 -12.60 25.54 6.59
CA GLN A 57 -12.42 26.76 5.78
C GLN A 57 -11.43 26.56 4.62
N GLY A 58 -10.39 25.74 4.80
CA GLY A 58 -9.41 25.42 3.75
C GLY A 58 -10.03 24.60 2.61
N LEU A 59 -10.83 23.59 2.97
CA LEU A 59 -11.59 22.81 1.99
C LEU A 59 -12.68 23.63 1.30
N GLN A 60 -13.32 24.56 2.01
CA GLN A 60 -14.27 25.51 1.40
C GLN A 60 -13.60 26.44 0.39
N LYS A 61 -12.38 26.89 0.67
CA LYS A 61 -11.58 27.70 -0.26
C LYS A 61 -11.21 26.90 -1.52
N ILE A 62 -10.78 25.65 -1.35
CA ILE A 62 -10.49 24.74 -2.48
C ILE A 62 -11.76 24.49 -3.32
N ALA A 63 -12.90 24.26 -2.68
CA ALA A 63 -14.18 24.09 -3.39
C ALA A 63 -14.56 25.36 -4.17
N GLN A 64 -14.32 26.55 -3.62
CA GLN A 64 -14.54 27.83 -4.31
C GLN A 64 -13.61 27.98 -5.52
N GLU A 65 -12.33 27.66 -5.38
CA GLU A 65 -11.34 27.72 -6.47
C GLU A 65 -11.66 26.71 -7.60
N LEU A 66 -12.06 25.49 -7.24
CA LEU A 66 -12.50 24.47 -8.22
C LEU A 66 -13.77 24.90 -8.97
N ASN A 67 -14.70 25.56 -8.28
CA ASN A 67 -15.90 26.08 -8.90
C ASN A 67 -15.58 27.26 -9.85
N GLN A 68 -14.62 28.12 -9.50
CA GLN A 68 -14.13 29.17 -10.39
C GLN A 68 -13.46 28.59 -11.65
N LYS A 69 -12.55 27.62 -11.51
CA LYS A 69 -11.92 26.94 -12.65
C LYS A 69 -12.94 26.25 -13.57
N LYS A 70 -13.97 25.62 -12.98
CA LYS A 70 -15.11 25.04 -13.73
C LYS A 70 -15.91 26.09 -14.52
N GLN A 71 -16.08 27.30 -13.96
CA GLN A 71 -16.76 28.41 -14.65
C GLN A 71 -15.90 29.00 -15.78
N SER A 72 -14.58 29.16 -15.57
CA SER A 72 -13.65 29.61 -16.61
C SER A 72 -13.59 28.64 -17.80
N ALA A 73 -13.56 27.33 -17.54
CA ALA A 73 -13.65 26.31 -18.60
C ALA A 73 -14.99 26.38 -19.36
N LYS A 74 -16.10 26.76 -18.69
CA LYS A 74 -17.40 26.96 -19.33
C LYS A 74 -17.42 28.19 -20.25
N LEU A 75 -16.74 29.27 -19.86
CA LEU A 75 -16.60 30.49 -20.67
C LEU A 75 -15.71 30.25 -21.89
N GLY A 76 -14.60 29.51 -21.74
CA GLY A 76 -13.75 29.11 -22.87
C GLY A 76 -14.50 28.28 -23.94
N ILE A 77 -15.45 27.43 -23.53
CA ILE A 77 -16.33 26.70 -24.47
C ILE A 77 -17.27 27.67 -25.22
N GLN A 78 -17.68 28.78 -24.61
CA GLN A 78 -18.53 29.79 -25.24
C GLN A 78 -17.75 30.68 -26.21
N GLU A 79 -16.50 31.04 -25.88
CA GLU A 79 -15.61 31.81 -26.75
C GLU A 79 -15.15 31.02 -27.97
N ASN A 80 -14.81 29.73 -27.82
CA ASN A 80 -14.50 28.84 -28.96
C ASN A 80 -15.67 28.67 -29.94
N LYS A 81 -16.93 28.87 -29.47
CA LYS A 81 -18.10 28.89 -30.36
C LYS A 81 -18.25 30.20 -31.13
N ALA A 82 -17.64 31.28 -30.67
CA ALA A 82 -17.74 32.62 -31.25
C ALA A 82 -16.53 33.02 -32.12
N SER A 83 -15.45 32.23 -32.11
CA SER A 83 -14.20 32.48 -32.85
C SER A 83 -14.23 32.00 -34.31
N ASP A 84 -13.51 32.66 -35.21
CA ASP A 84 -13.43 32.37 -36.66
C ASP A 84 -12.44 31.23 -37.06
N ILE A 85 -12.10 30.34 -36.12
CA ILE A 85 -11.16 29.22 -36.34
C ILE A 85 -11.85 28.06 -37.08
N ASP A 86 -11.07 27.17 -37.71
CA ASP A 86 -11.58 26.03 -38.48
C ASP A 86 -12.44 25.07 -37.63
N ASP A 87 -13.47 24.47 -38.25
CA ASP A 87 -14.48 23.67 -37.54
C ASP A 87 -13.91 22.38 -36.94
N GLY A 88 -12.88 21.77 -37.55
CA GLY A 88 -12.20 20.59 -37.01
C GLY A 88 -11.37 20.90 -35.77
N GLU A 89 -10.75 22.07 -35.73
CA GLU A 89 -9.95 22.53 -34.58
C GLU A 89 -10.85 22.97 -33.42
N LYS A 90 -12.00 23.58 -33.72
CA LYS A 90 -13.06 23.88 -32.73
C LYS A 90 -13.58 22.64 -32.03
N GLU A 91 -13.80 21.55 -32.78
CA GLU A 91 -14.35 20.30 -32.21
C GLU A 91 -13.34 19.60 -31.29
N LYS A 92 -12.06 19.58 -31.66
CA LYS A 92 -10.98 19.07 -30.81
C LYS A 92 -10.82 19.88 -29.52
N ASN A 93 -10.73 21.21 -29.63
CA ASN A 93 -10.60 22.10 -28.47
C ASN A 93 -11.82 22.00 -27.54
N ARG A 94 -13.02 21.87 -28.12
CA ARG A 94 -14.25 21.67 -27.33
C ARG A 94 -14.24 20.34 -26.57
N SER A 95 -13.76 19.27 -27.18
CA SER A 95 -13.63 17.96 -26.52
C SER A 95 -12.66 18.00 -25.34
N GLU A 96 -11.53 18.69 -25.49
CA GLU A 96 -10.53 18.88 -24.42
C GLU A 96 -11.09 19.73 -23.27
N LEU A 97 -11.75 20.86 -23.56
CA LEU A 97 -12.40 21.68 -22.52
C LEU A 97 -13.59 20.95 -21.84
N ASP A 98 -14.36 20.14 -22.56
CA ASP A 98 -15.43 19.33 -21.96
C ASP A 98 -14.88 18.23 -21.05
N LEU A 99 -13.71 17.66 -21.38
CA LEU A 99 -13.00 16.73 -20.52
C LEU A 99 -12.50 17.42 -19.24
N GLU A 100 -11.91 18.61 -19.37
CA GLU A 100 -11.41 19.41 -18.25
C GLU A 100 -12.56 19.84 -17.31
N LYS A 101 -13.69 20.26 -17.87
CA LYS A 101 -14.90 20.60 -17.10
C LYS A 101 -15.45 19.40 -16.31
N ARG A 102 -15.47 18.21 -16.92
CA ARG A 102 -15.88 16.96 -16.22
C ARG A 102 -14.91 16.62 -15.10
N LYS A 103 -13.60 16.84 -15.30
CA LYS A 103 -12.55 16.67 -14.29
C LYS A 103 -12.80 17.58 -13.07
N TYR A 104 -12.95 18.89 -13.27
CA TYR A 104 -13.22 19.82 -12.15
C TYR A 104 -14.55 19.56 -11.46
N HIS A 105 -15.59 19.14 -12.20
CA HIS A 105 -16.86 18.81 -11.58
C HIS A 105 -16.77 17.62 -10.63
N ARG A 106 -16.02 16.58 -10.99
CA ARG A 106 -15.81 15.40 -10.14
C ARG A 106 -15.03 15.78 -8.87
N LEU A 107 -13.98 16.59 -9.01
CA LEU A 107 -13.18 17.07 -7.90
C LEU A 107 -13.99 17.95 -6.93
N LEU A 108 -14.88 18.79 -7.46
CA LEU A 108 -15.77 19.61 -6.64
C LEU A 108 -16.71 18.75 -5.79
N LEU A 109 -17.32 17.70 -6.38
CA LEU A 109 -18.19 16.77 -5.65
C LEU A 109 -17.43 16.06 -4.51
N GLN A 110 -16.20 15.63 -4.76
CA GLN A 110 -15.35 14.99 -3.74
C GLN A 110 -14.99 15.95 -2.60
N ALA A 111 -14.72 17.22 -2.91
CA ALA A 111 -14.45 18.24 -1.91
C ALA A 111 -15.70 18.56 -1.07
N GLU A 112 -16.87 18.69 -1.71
CA GLU A 112 -18.15 18.95 -1.04
C GLU A 112 -18.56 17.79 -0.11
N GLU A 113 -18.37 16.55 -0.55
CA GLU A 113 -18.62 15.34 0.25
C GLU A 113 -17.70 15.26 1.47
N ALA A 114 -16.40 15.56 1.30
CA ALA A 114 -15.44 15.62 2.40
C ALA A 114 -15.80 16.70 3.43
N ILE A 115 -16.28 17.87 2.98
CA ILE A 115 -16.78 18.93 3.86
C ILE A 115 -18.02 18.47 4.65
N GLU A 116 -18.95 17.75 4.01
CA GLU A 116 -20.16 17.26 4.67
C GLU A 116 -19.85 16.21 5.75
N LEU A 117 -18.89 15.31 5.48
CA LEU A 117 -18.41 14.32 6.44
C LEU A 117 -17.75 14.97 7.66
N LEU A 118 -16.94 16.01 7.46
CA LEU A 118 -16.30 16.75 8.55
C LEU A 118 -17.31 17.53 9.41
N LYS A 119 -18.34 18.11 8.79
CA LYS A 119 -19.45 18.77 9.52
C LYS A 119 -20.28 17.80 10.35
N LYS A 120 -20.43 16.54 9.90
CA LYS A 120 -21.11 15.48 10.66
C LYS A 120 -20.28 15.02 11.86
N ASP A 121 -18.95 14.97 11.73
CA ASP A 121 -18.04 14.63 12.84
C ASP A 121 -18.00 15.74 13.91
N GLU A 122 -18.01 17.03 13.54
CA GLU A 122 -18.02 18.15 14.52
C GLU A 122 -19.27 18.16 15.41
N ASN A 123 -20.43 17.74 14.90
CA ASN A 123 -21.68 17.68 15.67
C ASN A 123 -21.81 16.42 16.57
N TYR A 124 -20.94 15.43 16.41
CA TYR A 124 -21.02 14.17 17.18
C TYR A 124 -20.12 14.17 18.42
N VAL A 125 -19.24 15.17 18.59
CA VAL A 125 -18.26 15.24 19.70
C VAL A 125 -18.84 15.74 21.03
N SER A 126 -20.15 16.04 21.13
CA SER A 126 -20.72 16.68 22.33
C SER A 126 -21.94 15.99 22.98
N LEU A 127 -22.02 14.65 22.97
CA LEU A 127 -22.94 13.94 23.88
C LEU A 127 -22.26 12.66 24.42
N TYR A 128 -22.29 12.49 25.74
CA TYR A 128 -21.76 11.40 26.58
C TYR A 128 -20.37 11.62 27.23
N PRO A 129 -20.32 11.98 28.53
CA PRO A 129 -19.17 11.70 29.36
C PRO A 129 -19.08 10.19 29.63
N LEU A 130 -17.90 9.61 29.42
CA LEU A 130 -17.57 8.22 29.79
C LEU A 130 -17.76 8.03 31.31
N GLN A 131 -18.51 6.99 31.72
CA GLN A 131 -18.57 6.55 33.11
C GLN A 131 -17.33 5.70 33.44
N ASP A 132 -16.81 5.82 34.66
CA ASP A 132 -15.52 5.29 35.11
C ASP A 132 -15.41 3.74 35.13
N ASP A 133 -16.54 3.02 35.07
CA ASP A 133 -16.57 1.55 35.16
C ASP A 133 -16.05 0.82 33.90
N ASP A 134 -16.19 1.42 32.71
CA ASP A 134 -15.71 0.82 31.45
C ASP A 134 -14.17 0.78 31.38
N ARG A 135 -13.49 1.70 32.09
CA ARG A 135 -12.01 1.79 32.11
C ARG A 135 -11.36 0.71 32.96
N ILE A 136 -12.06 0.17 33.96
CA ILE A 136 -11.53 -0.84 34.87
C ILE A 136 -11.60 -2.23 34.22
N THR A 137 -12.69 -2.53 33.52
CA THR A 137 -12.91 -3.79 32.80
C THR A 137 -11.96 -3.93 31.60
N LEU A 138 -11.72 -2.85 30.84
CA LEU A 138 -10.73 -2.80 29.77
C LEU A 138 -9.28 -3.02 30.28
N ARG A 139 -8.94 -2.51 31.46
CA ARG A 139 -7.60 -2.68 32.06
C ARG A 139 -7.36 -4.08 32.61
N GLN A 140 -8.39 -4.76 33.12
CA GLN A 140 -8.28 -6.14 33.59
C GLN A 140 -8.16 -7.13 32.43
N ASN A 141 -8.84 -6.88 31.30
CA ASN A 141 -8.80 -7.73 30.11
C ASN A 141 -7.54 -7.53 29.26
N HIS A 142 -7.00 -6.30 29.19
CA HIS A 142 -5.65 -6.06 28.67
C HIS A 142 -4.62 -6.92 29.42
N LYS A 143 -4.83 -7.18 30.72
CA LYS A 143 -3.94 -8.00 31.55
C LYS A 143 -3.95 -9.49 31.17
N LEU A 144 -5.00 -10.01 30.53
CA LEU A 144 -5.08 -11.42 30.10
C LEU A 144 -4.30 -11.70 28.81
N LEU A 145 -4.34 -10.79 27.83
CA LEU A 145 -3.51 -10.88 26.61
C LEU A 145 -2.10 -10.26 26.77
N SER A 146 -1.89 -9.37 27.76
CA SER A 146 -0.55 -8.79 28.03
C SER A 146 0.27 -9.54 29.09
N SER A 147 -0.29 -10.51 29.84
CA SER A 147 0.46 -11.22 30.90
C SER A 147 1.04 -12.57 30.49
N ALA A 148 0.70 -13.09 29.31
CA ALA A 148 1.48 -14.13 28.64
C ALA A 148 2.05 -13.53 27.37
N SER A 149 3.38 -13.53 27.20
CA SER A 149 3.98 -13.17 25.92
C SER A 149 3.48 -14.15 24.88
N ILE A 150 2.52 -13.74 24.04
CA ILE A 150 2.06 -14.55 22.91
C ILE A 150 3.31 -14.83 22.07
N ASN A 151 3.60 -16.11 21.88
CA ASN A 151 4.68 -16.52 21.01
C ASN A 151 4.17 -16.35 19.58
N THR A 152 4.71 -15.36 18.88
CA THR A 152 4.35 -15.04 17.50
C THR A 152 4.52 -16.22 16.56
N SER A 153 5.42 -17.18 16.84
CA SER A 153 5.60 -18.33 15.95
C SER A 153 4.41 -19.30 15.99
N ILE A 154 3.61 -19.31 17.07
CA ILE A 154 2.50 -20.25 17.28
C ILE A 154 1.25 -19.53 17.79
N TRP A 155 1.04 -18.29 17.36
CA TRP A 155 -0.01 -17.45 17.93
C TRP A 155 -1.41 -18.01 17.64
N MET A 156 -1.61 -18.65 16.47
CA MET A 156 -2.91 -19.26 16.16
C MET A 156 -3.18 -20.43 17.09
N GLU A 157 -2.19 -21.30 17.31
CA GLU A 157 -2.26 -22.40 18.29
C GLU A 157 -2.65 -21.91 19.68
N GLN A 158 -1.94 -20.90 20.19
CA GLN A 158 -2.18 -20.37 21.53
C GLN A 158 -3.56 -19.72 21.66
N LEU A 159 -4.10 -19.18 20.57
CA LEU A 159 -5.42 -18.55 20.54
C LEU A 159 -6.54 -19.49 20.09
N LEU A 160 -6.26 -20.77 19.80
CA LEU A 160 -7.28 -21.73 19.37
C LEU A 160 -8.53 -21.77 20.25
N PRO A 161 -8.45 -21.72 21.59
CA PRO A 161 -9.64 -21.69 22.44
C PRO A 161 -10.62 -20.55 22.11
N TYR A 162 -10.12 -19.47 21.51
CA TYR A 162 -10.90 -18.27 21.18
C TYR A 162 -11.18 -18.14 19.68
N ILE A 163 -10.33 -18.67 18.80
CA ILE A 163 -10.47 -18.49 17.35
C ILE A 163 -10.95 -19.74 16.60
N SER A 164 -11.00 -20.92 17.24
CA SER A 164 -11.30 -22.18 16.53
C SER A 164 -12.65 -22.17 15.81
N HIS A 165 -13.65 -21.49 16.37
CA HIS A 165 -15.01 -21.40 15.84
C HIS A 165 -15.16 -20.32 14.76
N LEU A 166 -14.15 -19.49 14.55
CA LEU A 166 -14.14 -18.45 13.54
C LEU A 166 -13.74 -19.02 12.19
N HIS A 167 -14.13 -18.33 11.12
CA HIS A 167 -13.62 -18.59 9.78
C HIS A 167 -12.39 -17.72 9.52
N LEU A 168 -11.51 -18.14 8.60
CA LEU A 168 -10.39 -17.31 8.16
C LEU A 168 -10.88 -15.94 7.65
N PHE A 169 -12.06 -15.93 7.00
CA PHE A 169 -12.76 -14.73 6.53
C PHE A 169 -13.08 -13.71 7.63
N ASN A 170 -13.07 -14.12 8.90
CA ASN A 170 -13.36 -13.25 10.02
C ASN A 170 -12.12 -12.56 10.61
N LEU A 171 -10.93 -13.06 10.31
CA LEU A 171 -9.67 -12.58 10.88
C LEU A 171 -8.99 -11.54 9.98
N THR A 172 -8.18 -10.68 10.58
CA THR A 172 -7.10 -9.97 9.89
C THR A 172 -5.82 -10.77 10.08
N LEU A 173 -5.22 -11.26 8.98
CA LEU A 173 -3.94 -11.95 9.02
C LEU A 173 -2.80 -10.93 8.79
N PRO A 174 -1.70 -11.03 9.56
CA PRO A 174 -0.48 -10.29 9.25
C PRO A 174 0.20 -10.87 8.02
N GLY A 175 0.78 -10.00 7.20
CA GLY A 175 1.53 -10.42 6.05
C GLY A 175 2.60 -9.46 5.59
N THR A 176 3.34 -9.93 4.59
CA THR A 176 4.52 -9.25 4.05
C THR A 176 4.34 -8.99 2.56
N HIS A 177 4.60 -7.76 2.16
CA HIS A 177 4.70 -7.36 0.76
C HIS A 177 6.05 -7.83 0.20
N ASP A 178 6.06 -8.31 -1.05
CA ASP A 178 7.29 -8.75 -1.72
C ASP A 178 8.16 -9.66 -0.84
N SER A 179 7.49 -10.63 -0.20
CA SER A 179 8.00 -11.43 0.92
C SER A 179 9.36 -12.05 0.63
N ALA A 180 9.57 -12.45 -0.62
CA ALA A 180 10.71 -13.23 -1.09
C ALA A 180 11.89 -12.39 -1.61
N THR A 181 11.93 -11.10 -1.31
CA THR A 181 12.99 -10.15 -1.75
C THR A 181 14.12 -9.95 -0.73
N PHE A 182 14.18 -10.76 0.33
CA PHE A 182 15.23 -10.66 1.36
C PHE A 182 16.64 -10.98 0.86
N ILE A 183 16.76 -11.66 -0.29
CA ILE A 183 18.02 -11.87 -1.02
C ILE A 183 17.78 -11.63 -2.51
N LEU A 184 18.60 -10.78 -3.12
CA LEU A 184 18.62 -10.46 -4.56
C LEU A 184 20.03 -10.70 -5.14
N THR A 185 20.11 -11.15 -6.39
CA THR A 185 21.34 -11.63 -7.05
C THR A 185 21.98 -10.62 -8.00
N SER A 186 21.55 -9.35 -7.96
CA SER A 186 21.94 -8.25 -8.89
C SER A 186 21.61 -8.47 -10.37
N ALA A 187 21.15 -9.65 -10.77
CA ALA A 187 20.67 -9.91 -12.11
C ALA A 187 19.31 -9.25 -12.29
N LEU A 188 19.13 -8.43 -13.32
CA LEU A 188 17.84 -7.81 -13.60
C LEU A 188 16.78 -8.87 -13.91
N SER A 189 15.57 -8.63 -13.41
CA SER A 189 14.39 -9.39 -13.77
C SER A 189 14.05 -9.24 -15.27
N PRO A 190 13.25 -10.15 -15.86
CA PRO A 190 12.91 -10.12 -17.28
C PRO A 190 12.15 -8.87 -17.78
N ASP A 191 11.57 -8.06 -16.89
CA ASP A 191 10.75 -6.90 -17.28
C ASP A 191 10.97 -5.65 -16.41
N PRO A 192 12.14 -4.99 -16.52
CA PRO A 192 12.35 -3.69 -15.88
C PRO A 192 11.97 -2.52 -16.81
N THR A 193 11.69 -2.79 -18.09
CA THR A 193 11.62 -1.77 -19.15
C THR A 193 10.30 -1.01 -19.16
N GLY A 194 10.35 0.31 -19.30
CA GLY A 194 9.15 1.16 -19.31
C GLY A 194 8.68 1.60 -17.93
N ASN A 195 9.32 1.14 -16.86
CA ASN A 195 9.09 1.65 -15.51
C ASN A 195 9.87 2.96 -15.29
N PRO A 196 9.19 4.11 -15.04
CA PRO A 196 9.87 5.39 -14.82
C PRO A 196 10.83 5.39 -13.62
N VAL A 197 10.52 4.63 -12.57
CA VAL A 197 11.39 4.49 -11.39
C VAL A 197 12.67 3.77 -11.76
N PHE A 198 12.60 2.76 -12.63
CA PHE A 198 13.79 2.06 -13.14
C PHE A 198 14.70 2.99 -13.95
N ASN A 199 14.13 3.85 -14.80
CA ASN A 199 14.90 4.87 -15.51
C ASN A 199 15.59 5.84 -14.54
N ALA A 200 14.91 6.23 -13.45
CA ALA A 200 15.50 7.08 -12.42
C ALA A 200 16.69 6.40 -11.70
N PHE A 201 16.65 5.07 -11.49
CA PHE A 201 17.79 4.32 -10.96
C PHE A 201 19.01 4.42 -11.88
N ILE A 202 18.80 4.26 -13.20
CA ILE A 202 19.86 4.40 -14.20
C ILE A 202 20.47 5.79 -14.14
N GLU A 203 19.64 6.84 -14.19
CA GLU A 203 20.12 8.22 -14.16
C GLU A 203 20.89 8.56 -12.87
N VAL A 204 20.43 8.07 -11.71
CA VAL A 204 21.12 8.28 -10.44
C VAL A 204 22.46 7.54 -10.41
N ALA A 205 22.50 6.29 -10.87
CA ALA A 205 23.73 5.51 -10.94
C ALA A 205 24.77 6.19 -11.84
N GLU A 206 24.35 6.65 -13.03
CA GLU A 206 25.21 7.38 -13.96
C GLU A 206 25.72 8.70 -13.37
N LYS A 207 24.85 9.50 -12.73
CA LYS A 207 25.24 10.77 -12.09
C LYS A 207 26.27 10.59 -10.98
N LEU A 208 26.16 9.50 -10.22
CA LEU A 208 27.08 9.18 -9.13
C LEU A 208 28.33 8.44 -9.59
N GLY A 209 28.35 7.92 -10.82
CA GLY A 209 29.43 7.07 -11.32
C GLY A 209 29.56 5.76 -10.56
N ILE A 210 28.43 5.19 -10.09
CA ILE A 210 28.39 3.94 -9.32
C ILE A 210 27.66 2.83 -10.10
N PRO A 211 27.89 1.56 -9.75
CA PRO A 211 27.13 0.45 -10.33
C PRO A 211 25.62 0.59 -10.12
N LEU A 212 24.82 0.22 -11.13
CA LEU A 212 23.36 0.34 -11.10
C LEU A 212 22.72 -0.42 -9.93
N GLN A 213 23.22 -1.61 -9.62
CA GLN A 213 22.74 -2.44 -8.51
C GLN A 213 22.91 -1.76 -7.13
N ASP A 214 23.91 -0.88 -6.97
CA ASP A 214 24.11 -0.13 -5.72
C ASP A 214 22.98 0.89 -5.49
N VAL A 215 22.24 1.23 -6.55
CA VAL A 215 21.01 2.01 -6.49
C VAL A 215 19.78 1.09 -6.42
N ILE A 216 19.68 0.06 -7.26
CA ILE A 216 18.47 -0.78 -7.34
C ILE A 216 18.25 -1.60 -6.08
N THR A 217 19.25 -2.37 -5.63
CA THR A 217 19.07 -3.36 -4.55
C THR A 217 18.44 -2.75 -3.29
N PRO A 218 18.88 -1.56 -2.79
CA PRO A 218 18.23 -0.92 -1.64
C PRO A 218 16.76 -0.53 -1.83
N TRP A 219 16.31 -0.29 -3.07
CA TRP A 219 14.92 0.05 -3.41
C TRP A 219 14.09 -1.17 -3.81
N ALA A 220 14.74 -2.28 -4.18
CA ALA A 220 14.13 -3.54 -4.55
C ALA A 220 13.84 -4.46 -3.35
N MET A 221 14.65 -4.40 -2.30
CA MET A 221 14.42 -5.23 -1.10
C MET A 221 13.25 -4.68 -0.27
N ALA A 222 12.22 -5.50 -0.06
CA ALA A 222 11.06 -5.19 0.78
C ALA A 222 11.09 -5.88 2.15
N GLN A 223 11.91 -6.93 2.30
CA GLN A 223 12.09 -7.67 3.55
C GLN A 223 13.58 -7.94 3.78
N ASN A 224 13.98 -8.25 5.02
CA ASN A 224 15.33 -8.70 5.37
C ASN A 224 15.37 -10.07 6.06
N ARG A 225 14.21 -10.67 6.31
CA ARG A 225 14.05 -11.99 6.93
C ARG A 225 13.65 -12.98 5.87
N SER A 226 14.12 -14.22 5.99
CA SER A 226 13.62 -15.32 5.17
C SER A 226 12.15 -15.58 5.43
N LEU A 227 11.47 -16.30 4.52
CA LEU A 227 10.06 -16.65 4.71
C LEU A 227 9.81 -17.50 5.96
N TYR A 228 10.76 -18.38 6.33
CA TYR A 228 10.68 -19.13 7.58
C TYR A 228 10.71 -18.19 8.79
N GLU A 229 11.65 -17.24 8.81
CA GLU A 229 11.77 -16.25 9.88
C GLU A 229 10.58 -15.28 9.93
N GLN A 230 10.03 -14.87 8.78
CA GLN A 230 8.80 -14.09 8.72
C GLN A 230 7.62 -14.87 9.34
N ALA A 231 7.53 -16.18 9.07
CA ALA A 231 6.53 -17.04 9.72
C ALA A 231 6.74 -17.16 11.23
N GLN A 232 8.00 -17.26 11.69
CA GLN A 232 8.35 -17.24 13.12
C GLN A 232 7.96 -15.92 13.81
N ASP A 233 8.06 -14.82 13.08
CA ASP A 233 7.66 -13.49 13.57
C ASP A 233 6.13 -13.28 13.54
N GLY A 234 5.38 -14.28 13.06
CA GLY A 234 3.92 -14.34 13.13
C GLY A 234 3.19 -14.09 11.83
N MET A 235 3.90 -13.84 10.73
CA MET A 235 3.28 -13.60 9.41
C MET A 235 2.55 -14.86 8.92
N ARG A 236 1.34 -14.68 8.40
CA ARG A 236 0.50 -15.76 7.85
C ARG A 236 0.04 -15.48 6.42
N TYR A 237 0.32 -14.30 5.87
CA TYR A 237 0.14 -13.98 4.47
C TYR A 237 1.48 -13.62 3.80
N PHE A 238 1.78 -14.24 2.65
CA PHE A 238 3.03 -14.03 1.93
C PHE A 238 2.76 -13.67 0.47
N ASP A 239 3.06 -12.44 0.07
CA ASP A 239 3.04 -11.99 -1.33
C ASP A 239 4.38 -12.32 -2.01
N ILE A 240 4.37 -13.17 -3.02
CA ILE A 240 5.55 -13.67 -3.73
C ILE A 240 5.41 -13.39 -5.22
N ARG A 241 6.28 -12.54 -5.76
CA ARG A 241 6.43 -12.39 -7.21
C ARG A 241 7.35 -13.46 -7.78
N ALA A 242 7.02 -14.01 -8.95
CA ALA A 242 7.79 -15.08 -9.57
C ALA A 242 8.20 -14.78 -11.02
N ALA A 243 9.49 -14.89 -11.31
CA ALA A 243 10.05 -14.75 -12.65
C ALA A 243 10.71 -16.04 -13.12
N TYR A 244 10.40 -16.49 -14.33
CA TYR A 244 11.11 -17.59 -14.97
C TYR A 244 12.35 -17.07 -15.69
N ASN A 245 13.54 -17.51 -15.27
CA ASN A 245 14.81 -17.02 -15.80
C ASN A 245 15.32 -17.80 -17.03
N GLY A 246 14.54 -18.76 -17.54
CA GLY A 246 14.95 -19.69 -18.60
C GLY A 246 15.25 -21.10 -18.08
N THR A 247 15.59 -21.24 -16.80
CA THR A 247 15.91 -22.51 -16.14
C THR A 247 14.99 -22.75 -14.95
N ASP A 248 14.87 -21.77 -14.05
CA ASP A 248 14.14 -21.88 -12.79
C ASP A 248 13.17 -20.72 -12.60
N TRP A 249 12.15 -20.95 -11.77
CA TRP A 249 11.34 -19.89 -11.18
C TRP A 249 12.05 -19.29 -9.99
N CYS A 250 12.29 -17.98 -10.02
CA CYS A 250 12.96 -17.21 -8.96
C CYS A 250 12.04 -16.11 -8.45
N SER A 251 12.20 -15.70 -7.20
CA SER A 251 11.59 -14.45 -6.73
C SER A 251 12.20 -13.26 -7.46
N TYR A 252 11.50 -12.12 -7.50
CA TYR A 252 12.08 -10.91 -8.08
C TYR A 252 11.39 -9.63 -7.60
N HIS A 253 12.14 -8.53 -7.66
CA HIS A 253 11.61 -7.16 -7.66
C HIS A 253 12.71 -6.26 -8.25
N PHE A 254 12.53 -5.81 -9.50
CA PHE A 254 13.60 -5.26 -10.36
C PHE A 254 14.78 -6.21 -10.64
N GLU A 255 15.35 -6.83 -9.61
CA GLU A 255 16.38 -7.85 -9.63
C GLU A 255 15.78 -9.23 -9.30
N LEU A 256 16.42 -10.29 -9.80
CA LEU A 256 16.12 -11.67 -9.45
C LEU A 256 16.60 -11.97 -8.02
N GLY A 257 15.86 -12.83 -7.33
CA GLY A 257 16.19 -13.38 -6.03
C GLY A 257 16.39 -14.89 -6.09
N LEU A 258 16.16 -15.55 -4.96
CA LEU A 258 16.33 -17.01 -4.84
C LEU A 258 15.24 -17.79 -5.59
N PRO A 259 15.47 -19.07 -5.91
CA PRO A 259 14.45 -19.95 -6.47
C PRO A 259 13.19 -20.01 -5.61
N ILE A 260 12.02 -19.98 -6.24
CA ILE A 260 10.70 -20.11 -5.57
C ILE A 260 10.61 -21.39 -4.75
N TYR A 261 11.22 -22.48 -5.22
CA TYR A 261 11.30 -23.73 -4.48
C TYR A 261 11.89 -23.55 -3.06
N THR A 262 12.95 -22.75 -2.93
CA THR A 262 13.62 -22.47 -1.65
C THR A 262 12.66 -21.80 -0.67
N HIS A 263 11.94 -20.80 -1.17
CA HIS A 263 10.95 -20.01 -0.43
C HIS A 263 9.79 -20.86 0.08
N LEU A 264 9.18 -21.64 -0.81
CA LEU A 264 8.04 -22.49 -0.46
C LEU A 264 8.45 -23.66 0.45
N SER A 265 9.64 -24.23 0.25
CA SER A 265 10.17 -25.29 1.13
C SER A 265 10.42 -24.78 2.56
N ALA A 266 10.85 -23.53 2.69
CA ALA A 266 11.01 -22.88 3.99
C ALA A 266 9.66 -22.75 4.73
N LEU A 267 8.62 -22.26 4.05
CA LEU A 267 7.27 -22.20 4.64
C LEU A 267 6.70 -23.58 4.98
N ASN A 268 6.91 -24.58 4.12
CA ASN A 268 6.49 -25.96 4.40
C ASN A 268 7.20 -26.52 5.64
N SER A 269 8.51 -26.24 5.79
CA SER A 269 9.29 -26.65 6.98
C SER A 269 8.73 -26.04 8.26
N PHE A 270 8.29 -24.78 8.22
CA PHE A 270 7.60 -24.15 9.34
C PHE A 270 6.28 -24.87 9.67
N LEU A 271 5.44 -25.15 8.66
CA LEU A 271 4.13 -25.77 8.85
C LEU A 271 4.19 -27.23 9.32
N LEU A 272 5.30 -27.93 9.06
CA LEU A 272 5.60 -29.25 9.61
C LEU A 272 5.91 -29.20 11.11
N LEU A 273 6.57 -28.14 11.58
CA LEU A 273 6.89 -27.93 12.99
C LEU A 273 5.74 -27.31 13.78
N HIS A 274 4.82 -26.61 13.09
CA HIS A 274 3.72 -25.88 13.68
C HIS A 274 2.38 -26.31 13.03
N PRO A 275 1.83 -27.48 13.42
CA PRO A 275 0.67 -28.10 12.79
C PRO A 275 -0.67 -27.37 13.01
N ASN A 276 -0.70 -26.36 13.88
CA ASN A 276 -1.89 -25.59 14.20
C ASN A 276 -1.91 -24.19 13.55
N GLU A 277 -0.93 -23.89 12.69
CA GLU A 277 -0.85 -22.62 11.98
C GLU A 277 -1.42 -22.77 10.56
N ILE A 278 -2.06 -21.69 10.08
CA ILE A 278 -2.70 -21.61 8.75
C ILE A 278 -2.05 -20.47 7.96
N MET A 279 -1.72 -20.71 6.69
CA MET A 279 -1.08 -19.72 5.83
C MET A 279 -1.84 -19.45 4.54
N VAL A 280 -1.75 -18.20 4.07
CA VAL A 280 -2.15 -17.75 2.74
C VAL A 280 -0.88 -17.35 1.98
N ILE A 281 -0.62 -18.00 0.86
CA ILE A 281 0.55 -17.75 0.01
C ILE A 281 0.04 -17.28 -1.35
N GLU A 282 0.48 -16.11 -1.77
CA GLU A 282 0.14 -15.58 -3.09
C GLU A 282 1.36 -15.60 -3.99
N ILE A 283 1.22 -16.27 -5.14
CA ILE A 283 2.23 -16.29 -6.18
C ILE A 283 1.68 -15.50 -7.37
N SER A 284 2.23 -14.31 -7.57
CA SER A 284 1.69 -13.30 -8.48
C SER A 284 2.76 -12.70 -9.39
N HIS A 285 2.35 -11.74 -10.23
CA HIS A 285 3.22 -11.01 -11.14
C HIS A 285 4.17 -11.93 -11.92
N LEU A 286 3.61 -12.93 -12.61
CA LEU A 286 4.42 -13.91 -13.32
C LEU A 286 5.18 -13.25 -14.48
N ALA A 287 6.51 -13.28 -14.45
CA ALA A 287 7.35 -12.63 -15.45
C ALA A 287 8.27 -13.63 -16.17
N SER A 288 8.55 -13.41 -17.45
CA SER A 288 9.55 -14.15 -18.22
C SER A 288 9.82 -13.42 -19.53
N LYS A 289 11.01 -13.57 -20.11
CA LYS A 289 11.26 -13.15 -21.50
C LYS A 289 10.42 -13.95 -22.50
N ASN A 290 10.15 -15.21 -22.17
CA ASN A 290 9.31 -16.10 -22.96
C ASN A 290 8.51 -16.99 -22.00
N LEU A 291 7.30 -16.55 -21.65
CA LEU A 291 6.43 -17.30 -20.76
C LEU A 291 5.68 -18.36 -21.56
N THR A 292 5.88 -19.64 -21.22
CA THR A 292 5.22 -20.76 -21.90
C THR A 292 4.32 -21.53 -20.95
N GLN A 293 3.31 -22.22 -21.49
CA GLN A 293 2.44 -23.09 -20.69
C GLN A 293 3.22 -24.19 -19.96
N THR A 294 4.31 -24.69 -20.55
CA THR A 294 5.19 -25.68 -19.91
C THR A 294 5.83 -25.11 -18.63
N ASN A 295 6.34 -23.88 -18.69
CA ASN A 295 6.94 -23.25 -17.51
C ASN A 295 5.89 -22.91 -16.47
N LEU A 296 4.71 -22.43 -16.87
CA LEU A 296 3.58 -22.21 -15.95
C LEU A 296 3.14 -23.50 -15.24
N ASN A 297 3.02 -24.59 -16.00
CA ASN A 297 2.72 -25.92 -15.45
C ASN A 297 3.78 -26.34 -14.43
N SER A 298 5.09 -26.11 -14.70
CA SER A 298 6.15 -26.45 -13.74
C SER A 298 6.04 -25.68 -12.42
N LEU A 299 5.61 -24.42 -12.44
CA LEU A 299 5.36 -23.65 -11.21
C LEU A 299 4.18 -24.20 -10.43
N ARG A 300 3.05 -24.45 -11.12
CA ARG A 300 1.87 -25.09 -10.52
C ARG A 300 2.24 -26.42 -9.87
N ASP A 301 2.92 -27.29 -10.60
CA ASP A 301 3.26 -28.63 -10.14
C ASP A 301 4.23 -28.57 -8.95
N MET A 302 5.18 -27.62 -8.95
CA MET A 302 6.05 -27.36 -7.81
C MET A 302 5.25 -26.99 -6.55
N VAL A 303 4.31 -26.04 -6.65
CA VAL A 303 3.46 -25.61 -5.53
C VAL A 303 2.65 -26.78 -4.99
N ILE A 304 1.96 -27.51 -5.88
CA ILE A 304 1.15 -28.67 -5.49
C ILE A 304 2.03 -29.70 -4.81
N ASN A 305 3.18 -30.07 -5.39
CA ASN A 305 4.04 -31.10 -4.82
C ASN A 305 4.58 -30.75 -3.42
N ILE A 306 4.84 -29.47 -3.15
CA ILE A 306 5.32 -29.02 -1.83
C ILE A 306 4.21 -29.09 -0.78
N PHE A 307 2.99 -28.66 -1.12
CA PHE A 307 1.91 -28.46 -0.13
C PHE A 307 0.75 -29.46 -0.22
N ASN A 308 0.74 -30.39 -1.17
CA ASN A 308 -0.41 -31.27 -1.47
C ASN A 308 -1.13 -31.85 -0.23
N PRO A 309 -0.45 -32.40 0.79
CA PRO A 309 -1.15 -32.98 1.94
C PRO A 309 -1.84 -31.96 2.83
N ILE A 310 -1.59 -30.66 2.64
CA ILE A 310 -2.07 -29.58 3.51
C ILE A 310 -2.78 -28.43 2.78
N LEU A 311 -3.02 -28.55 1.48
CA LEU A 311 -3.73 -27.52 0.70
C LEU A 311 -5.22 -27.44 1.08
N TYR A 312 -5.72 -26.22 1.26
CA TYR A 312 -7.14 -25.91 1.38
C TYR A 312 -7.73 -25.65 -0.02
N PRO A 313 -8.62 -26.49 -0.55
CA PRO A 313 -9.05 -26.43 -1.94
C PRO A 313 -10.14 -25.38 -2.20
N ARG A 314 -10.12 -24.78 -3.40
CA ARG A 314 -11.11 -23.81 -3.94
C ARG A 314 -12.52 -24.39 -4.16
N ILE A 315 -12.75 -25.66 -3.86
CA ILE A 315 -14.12 -26.19 -3.80
C ILE A 315 -14.90 -25.65 -2.60
N HIS A 316 -14.18 -25.11 -1.61
CA HIS A 316 -14.74 -24.36 -0.49
C HIS A 316 -14.62 -22.86 -0.73
N ASP A 317 -15.35 -22.06 0.04
CA ASP A 317 -15.11 -20.62 0.18
C ASP A 317 -14.37 -20.32 1.51
N PHE A 318 -13.97 -19.07 1.74
CA PHE A 318 -13.25 -18.68 2.96
C PHE A 318 -14.12 -18.62 4.22
N ASN A 319 -15.45 -18.68 4.07
CA ASN A 319 -16.43 -18.63 5.15
C ASN A 319 -17.13 -19.99 5.38
N ALA A 320 -16.70 -21.04 4.67
CA ALA A 320 -17.30 -22.38 4.75
C ALA A 320 -16.71 -23.22 5.89
N THR A 321 -15.42 -23.07 6.15
CA THR A 321 -14.67 -23.93 7.10
C THR A 321 -14.15 -23.09 8.26
N THR A 322 -14.31 -23.57 9.48
CA THR A 322 -13.77 -22.90 10.66
C THR A 322 -12.26 -23.15 10.77
N ILE A 323 -11.55 -22.33 11.54
CA ILE A 323 -10.12 -22.51 11.80
C ILE A 323 -9.84 -23.86 12.47
N GLY A 324 -10.70 -24.27 13.41
CA GLY A 324 -10.60 -25.58 14.06
C GLY A 324 -10.76 -26.72 13.05
N ASP A 325 -11.70 -26.61 12.12
CA ASP A 325 -11.91 -27.62 11.07
C ASP A 325 -10.74 -27.65 10.08
N MET A 326 -10.19 -26.50 9.67
CA MET A 326 -8.99 -26.43 8.82
C MET A 326 -7.81 -27.17 9.45
N ILE A 327 -7.60 -27.00 10.76
CA ILE A 327 -6.51 -27.66 11.49
C ILE A 327 -6.77 -29.16 11.64
N THR A 328 -7.97 -29.55 12.10
CA THR A 328 -8.30 -30.98 12.34
C THR A 328 -8.33 -31.81 11.06
N THR A 329 -8.73 -31.21 9.93
CA THR A 329 -8.68 -31.84 8.60
C THR A 329 -7.32 -31.69 7.91
N ASN A 330 -6.38 -31.00 8.54
CA ASN A 330 -5.05 -30.69 8.03
C ASN A 330 -5.07 -29.93 6.69
N GLN A 331 -6.11 -29.14 6.41
CA GLN A 331 -6.21 -28.25 5.24
C GLN A 331 -5.86 -26.82 5.65
N ARG A 332 -4.55 -26.52 5.71
CA ARG A 332 -4.01 -25.34 6.42
C ARG A 332 -3.27 -24.35 5.52
N VAL A 333 -3.16 -24.62 4.22
CA VAL A 333 -2.44 -23.75 3.28
C VAL A 333 -3.34 -23.37 2.11
N ILE A 334 -3.59 -22.09 1.96
CA ILE A 334 -4.23 -21.51 0.78
C ILE A 334 -3.11 -21.00 -0.11
N VAL A 335 -3.05 -21.46 -1.37
CA VAL A 335 -2.12 -20.89 -2.35
C VAL A 335 -2.87 -20.34 -3.55
N THR A 336 -2.66 -19.07 -3.87
CA THR A 336 -3.15 -18.47 -5.11
C THR A 336 -2.04 -18.41 -6.15
N LEU A 337 -2.40 -18.61 -7.42
CA LEU A 337 -1.49 -18.47 -8.56
C LEU A 337 -2.11 -17.54 -9.61
N SER A 338 -1.45 -16.43 -9.95
CA SER A 338 -1.99 -15.39 -10.86
C SER A 338 -2.04 -15.76 -12.35
N ASP A 339 -2.22 -17.04 -12.68
CA ASP A 339 -2.62 -17.50 -14.01
C ASP A 339 -3.76 -18.53 -13.89
N ASP A 340 -4.99 -18.00 -13.89
CA ASP A 340 -6.21 -18.79 -13.66
C ASP A 340 -6.38 -19.91 -14.70
N THR A 341 -5.83 -19.72 -15.91
CA THR A 341 -5.87 -20.72 -16.99
C THR A 341 -5.08 -21.98 -16.62
N THR A 342 -3.85 -21.83 -16.11
CA THR A 342 -2.99 -22.96 -15.70
C THR A 342 -3.61 -23.81 -14.60
N ILE A 343 -4.46 -23.21 -13.75
CA ILE A 343 -5.04 -23.86 -12.57
C ILE A 343 -6.56 -24.08 -12.68
N MET A 344 -7.14 -23.90 -13.87
CA MET A 344 -8.59 -24.00 -14.05
C MET A 344 -9.15 -25.35 -13.56
N ASN A 345 -8.44 -26.44 -13.85
CA ASN A 345 -8.81 -27.80 -13.46
C ASN A 345 -8.12 -28.30 -12.18
N TYR A 346 -7.39 -27.43 -11.46
CA TYR A 346 -6.63 -27.77 -10.25
C TYR A 346 -7.27 -27.07 -9.06
N THR A 347 -8.28 -27.72 -8.49
CA THR A 347 -9.08 -27.12 -7.40
C THR A 347 -8.31 -27.00 -6.08
N GLN A 348 -7.13 -27.61 -5.96
CA GLN A 348 -6.26 -27.44 -4.81
C GLN A 348 -5.65 -26.03 -4.72
N LEU A 349 -5.65 -25.27 -5.82
CA LEU A 349 -5.13 -23.91 -5.89
C LEU A 349 -6.25 -22.89 -6.11
N TRP A 350 -6.02 -21.68 -5.61
CA TRP A 350 -6.95 -20.57 -5.69
C TRP A 350 -6.61 -19.65 -6.86
N TYR A 351 -7.64 -19.05 -7.45
CA TYR A 351 -7.45 -18.07 -8.51
C TYR A 351 -6.74 -16.83 -7.97
N GLY A 352 -5.96 -16.16 -8.81
CA GLY A 352 -5.35 -14.88 -8.44
C GLY A 352 -6.40 -13.83 -8.07
N SER A 353 -7.55 -13.89 -8.73
CA SER A 353 -8.72 -13.03 -8.48
C SER A 353 -9.36 -13.22 -7.09
N SER A 354 -8.98 -14.27 -6.33
CA SER A 354 -9.38 -14.44 -4.93
C SER A 354 -8.64 -13.50 -3.97
N MET A 355 -7.70 -12.70 -4.45
CA MET A 355 -6.99 -11.68 -3.67
C MET A 355 -7.35 -10.29 -4.20
N ILE A 356 -8.20 -9.59 -3.47
CA ILE A 356 -8.63 -8.23 -3.82
C ILE A 356 -7.61 -7.25 -3.27
N ASN A 357 -6.85 -6.64 -4.17
CA ASN A 357 -5.74 -5.79 -3.83
C ASN A 357 -5.82 -4.41 -4.50
N SER A 358 -5.43 -3.40 -3.74
CA SER A 358 -5.05 -2.09 -4.24
C SER A 358 -4.08 -1.44 -3.26
N TYR A 359 -3.43 -0.37 -3.68
CA TYR A 359 -2.43 0.34 -2.86
C TYR A 359 -2.39 1.82 -3.23
N ALA A 360 -1.89 2.63 -2.31
CA ALA A 360 -1.91 4.09 -2.43
C ALA A 360 -1.03 4.64 -3.57
N ASN A 361 -0.05 3.84 -4.00
CA ASN A 361 0.99 4.22 -4.94
C ASN A 361 1.62 5.60 -4.62
N SER A 362 2.14 5.75 -3.41
CA SER A 362 2.65 7.02 -2.91
C SER A 362 3.82 6.80 -1.95
N ASP A 363 4.77 7.74 -1.93
CA ASP A 363 5.87 7.84 -0.96
C ASP A 363 5.50 8.70 0.27
N SER A 364 4.24 9.13 0.39
CA SER A 364 3.74 10.03 1.43
C SER A 364 2.84 9.31 2.43
N LEU A 365 3.27 9.24 3.69
CA LEU A 365 2.49 8.63 4.78
C LEU A 365 1.07 9.21 4.91
N PRO A 366 0.84 10.54 4.89
CA PRO A 366 -0.52 11.08 4.93
C PRO A 366 -1.40 10.61 3.76
N GLN A 367 -0.86 10.49 2.54
CA GLN A 367 -1.61 10.03 1.38
C GLN A 367 -1.94 8.54 1.50
N MET A 368 -0.98 7.71 1.88
CA MET A 368 -1.21 6.29 2.15
C MET A 368 -2.25 6.09 3.26
N THR A 369 -2.17 6.88 4.34
CA THR A 369 -3.12 6.82 5.46
C THR A 369 -4.52 7.16 4.99
N LEU A 370 -4.69 8.24 4.22
CA LEU A 370 -5.99 8.64 3.68
C LEU A 370 -6.57 7.58 2.73
N TYR A 371 -5.73 7.04 1.85
CA TYR A 371 -6.12 5.97 0.93
C TYR A 371 -6.60 4.73 1.70
N ASN A 372 -5.80 4.23 2.65
CA ASN A 372 -6.15 3.06 3.44
C ASN A 372 -7.36 3.28 4.33
N TRP A 373 -7.62 4.52 4.77
CA TRP A 373 -8.87 4.87 5.44
C TRP A 373 -10.09 4.67 4.54
N GLN A 374 -10.00 5.06 3.27
CA GLN A 374 -11.06 4.83 2.28
C GLN A 374 -11.27 3.34 2.00
N GLN A 375 -10.18 2.55 1.92
CA GLN A 375 -10.27 1.10 1.75
C GLN A 375 -10.98 0.43 2.93
N VAL A 376 -10.62 0.80 4.16
CA VAL A 376 -11.29 0.30 5.38
C VAL A 376 -12.76 0.72 5.40
N LEU A 377 -13.06 1.98 5.08
CA LEU A 377 -14.44 2.47 5.03
C LEU A 377 -15.26 1.65 4.02
N GLN A 378 -14.75 1.45 2.80
CA GLN A 378 -15.41 0.66 1.78
C GLN A 378 -15.62 -0.77 2.27
N PHE A 379 -14.58 -1.42 2.78
CA PHE A 379 -14.63 -2.79 3.29
C PHE A 379 -15.73 -2.99 4.34
N ASN A 380 -15.82 -2.07 5.31
CA ASN A 380 -16.80 -2.14 6.40
C ASN A 380 -18.20 -1.63 6.01
N SER A 381 -18.35 -0.97 4.86
CA SER A 381 -19.64 -0.47 4.36
C SER A 381 -20.32 -1.43 3.39
N LEU A 382 -19.64 -2.50 2.96
CA LEU A 382 -20.21 -3.49 2.05
C LEU A 382 -21.32 -4.28 2.76
N PRO A 383 -22.51 -4.44 2.15
CA PRO A 383 -23.62 -5.19 2.74
C PRO A 383 -23.29 -6.68 2.89
N SER A 384 -22.45 -7.21 2.00
CA SER A 384 -21.84 -8.52 2.08
C SER A 384 -20.50 -8.51 1.35
N LEU A 385 -19.56 -9.30 1.85
CA LEU A 385 -18.26 -9.51 1.24
C LEU A 385 -18.29 -10.80 0.41
N PRO A 386 -17.65 -10.85 -0.77
CA PRO A 386 -17.52 -12.08 -1.54
C PRO A 386 -16.72 -13.12 -0.75
N THR A 387 -17.33 -14.25 -0.40
CA THR A 387 -16.71 -15.30 0.43
C THR A 387 -15.60 -16.07 -0.31
N SER A 388 -15.50 -15.93 -1.62
CA SER A 388 -14.46 -16.52 -2.47
C SER A 388 -13.21 -15.64 -2.63
N ALA A 389 -13.15 -14.50 -1.94
CA ALA A 389 -12.02 -13.57 -2.01
C ALA A 389 -11.66 -12.97 -0.64
N LEU A 390 -10.39 -12.60 -0.47
CA LEU A 390 -9.88 -11.87 0.68
C LEU A 390 -9.44 -10.46 0.26
N TYR A 391 -9.73 -9.47 1.10
CA TYR A 391 -9.34 -8.08 0.88
C TYR A 391 -8.01 -7.80 1.57
N LYS A 392 -7.13 -7.15 0.81
CA LYS A 392 -5.86 -6.64 1.28
C LYS A 392 -5.97 -5.19 1.73
N LEU A 393 -5.26 -4.87 2.80
CA LEU A 393 -4.89 -3.51 3.19
C LEU A 393 -3.37 -3.38 3.04
N SER A 394 -2.95 -2.71 1.97
CA SER A 394 -1.53 -2.50 1.65
C SER A 394 -0.99 -1.30 2.41
N TRP A 395 -0.32 -1.56 3.53
CA TRP A 395 0.34 -0.52 4.35
C TRP A 395 1.81 -0.38 3.93
N THR A 396 2.00 -0.01 2.67
CA THR A 396 3.31 0.08 2.01
C THR A 396 3.44 1.41 1.28
N LEU A 397 4.53 2.13 1.51
CA LEU A 397 4.88 3.31 0.73
C LEU A 397 5.68 2.89 -0.52
N THR A 398 5.37 3.48 -1.67
CA THR A 398 6.02 3.13 -2.94
C THR A 398 6.91 4.27 -3.43
N PRO A 399 8.16 3.98 -3.85
CA PRO A 399 9.03 5.01 -4.37
C PRO A 399 8.47 5.60 -5.67
N GLN A 400 8.57 6.92 -5.78
CA GLN A 400 8.30 7.69 -6.97
C GLN A 400 9.61 8.07 -7.66
N VAL A 401 9.55 8.51 -8.92
CA VAL A 401 10.73 9.04 -9.64
C VAL A 401 11.44 10.12 -8.81
N SER A 402 10.68 11.04 -8.22
CA SER A 402 11.21 12.07 -7.33
C SER A 402 11.87 11.48 -6.08
N THR A 403 11.31 10.42 -5.49
CA THR A 403 11.90 9.74 -4.33
C THR A 403 13.31 9.23 -4.64
N ILE A 404 13.52 8.70 -5.85
CA ILE A 404 14.83 8.17 -6.28
C ILE A 404 15.84 9.30 -6.42
N PHE A 405 15.50 10.42 -7.04
CA PHE A 405 16.40 11.58 -7.13
C PHE A 405 16.63 12.24 -5.76
N ASP A 406 15.60 12.35 -4.94
CA ASP A 406 15.67 12.92 -3.60
C ASP A 406 16.61 12.11 -2.70
N SER A 407 16.82 10.82 -2.96
CA SER A 407 17.74 9.95 -2.20
C SER A 407 19.19 10.45 -2.17
N LEU A 408 19.56 11.32 -3.11
CA LEU A 408 20.85 12.02 -3.15
C LEU A 408 21.01 13.03 -2.00
N LEU A 409 19.90 13.49 -1.41
CA LEU A 409 19.90 14.46 -0.33
C LEU A 409 20.13 13.75 1.03
N PRO A 410 20.92 14.33 1.97
CA PRO A 410 21.30 13.67 3.21
C PRO A 410 20.15 13.17 4.10
N HIS A 411 19.01 13.86 4.10
CA HIS A 411 17.88 13.60 5.02
C HIS A 411 16.71 12.86 4.37
N LYS A 412 16.85 12.46 3.11
CA LYS A 412 15.79 11.76 2.37
C LYS A 412 15.98 10.24 2.46
N PRO A 413 14.90 9.45 2.36
CA PRO A 413 14.99 8.01 2.26
C PRO A 413 15.94 7.58 1.14
N LYS A 414 16.76 6.56 1.42
CA LYS A 414 17.77 6.01 0.48
C LYS A 414 17.52 4.57 0.07
N SER A 415 16.42 4.01 0.56
CA SER A 415 16.04 2.61 0.40
C SER A 415 14.56 2.46 0.68
N LEU A 416 13.98 1.38 0.18
CA LEU A 416 12.62 0.99 0.55
C LEU A 416 12.51 0.77 2.06
N LYS A 417 13.57 0.27 2.71
CA LYS A 417 13.66 0.14 4.18
C LYS A 417 13.43 1.45 4.92
N SER A 418 14.13 2.52 4.53
CA SER A 418 13.94 3.83 5.14
C SER A 418 12.57 4.45 4.85
N LEU A 419 11.95 4.07 3.72
CA LEU A 419 10.60 4.48 3.39
C LEU A 419 9.57 3.69 4.23
N ALA A 420 9.80 2.39 4.42
CA ALA A 420 9.01 1.53 5.29
C ALA A 420 9.04 2.02 6.75
N ASP A 421 10.18 2.50 7.26
CA ASP A 421 10.25 3.12 8.60
C ASP A 421 9.25 4.28 8.75
N ILE A 422 9.14 5.12 7.72
CA ILE A 422 8.17 6.24 7.69
C ILE A 422 6.75 5.66 7.66
N GLY A 423 6.46 4.72 6.77
CA GLY A 423 5.15 4.08 6.67
C GLY A 423 4.71 3.42 7.97
N ASN A 424 5.55 2.54 8.52
CA ASN A 424 5.29 1.76 9.72
C ASN A 424 5.09 2.64 10.97
N SER A 425 5.69 3.83 11.03
CA SER A 425 5.48 4.78 12.13
C SER A 425 4.02 5.23 12.30
N GLY A 426 3.21 5.17 11.23
CA GLY A 426 1.80 5.54 11.27
C GLY A 426 0.84 4.38 11.55
N LEU A 427 1.31 3.13 11.53
CA LEU A 427 0.46 1.95 11.50
C LEU A 427 -0.43 1.82 12.74
N THR A 428 0.15 1.92 13.94
CA THR A 428 -0.60 1.74 15.19
C THR A 428 -1.61 2.85 15.43
N GLY A 429 -1.25 4.09 15.10
CA GLY A 429 -2.16 5.23 15.17
C GLY A 429 -3.37 5.08 14.24
N PHE A 430 -3.13 4.63 13.00
CA PHE A 430 -4.18 4.31 12.04
C PHE A 430 -5.07 3.17 12.53
N ALA A 431 -4.48 2.03 12.90
CA ALA A 431 -5.22 0.86 13.32
C ALA A 431 -6.07 1.12 14.58
N SER A 432 -5.50 1.83 15.56
CA SER A 432 -6.22 2.26 16.75
C SER A 432 -7.46 3.11 16.42
N ALA A 433 -7.37 3.99 15.42
CA ALA A 433 -8.50 4.81 15.00
C ALA A 433 -9.61 3.99 14.32
N VAL A 434 -9.23 2.99 13.51
CA VAL A 434 -10.16 2.04 12.87
C VAL A 434 -10.86 1.18 13.93
N LEU A 435 -10.09 0.55 14.83
CA LEU A 435 -10.63 -0.37 15.84
C LEU A 435 -11.54 0.36 16.85
N LYS A 436 -11.28 1.63 17.18
CA LYS A 436 -12.19 2.46 18.00
C LYS A 436 -13.57 2.64 17.38
N LYS A 437 -13.69 2.58 16.06
CA LYS A 437 -14.98 2.58 15.34
C LYS A 437 -15.65 1.21 15.31
N LYS A 438 -15.06 0.19 15.96
CA LYS A 438 -15.45 -1.22 15.88
C LYS A 438 -15.43 -1.76 14.45
N TRP A 439 -14.56 -1.19 13.61
CA TRP A 439 -14.36 -1.62 12.22
C TRP A 439 -13.21 -2.60 12.13
N LYS A 440 -13.24 -3.46 11.11
CA LYS A 440 -12.15 -4.36 10.75
C LYS A 440 -11.16 -3.65 9.82
N LEU A 441 -9.89 -4.05 9.85
CA LEU A 441 -8.85 -3.47 9.00
C LEU A 441 -8.94 -3.94 7.53
N CYS A 442 -9.48 -5.13 7.30
CA CYS A 442 -9.54 -5.98 6.09
C CYS A 442 -9.14 -7.41 6.52
N GLN A 443 -9.17 -8.40 5.62
CA GLN A 443 -8.73 -9.77 5.98
C GLN A 443 -7.22 -9.96 5.95
N LEU A 444 -6.49 -9.19 5.16
CA LEU A 444 -5.03 -9.29 5.03
C LEU A 444 -4.41 -7.90 5.23
N LEU A 445 -3.53 -7.76 6.22
CA LEU A 445 -2.75 -6.54 6.45
C LEU A 445 -1.29 -6.82 6.08
N LEU A 446 -0.77 -6.17 5.05
CA LEU A 446 0.60 -6.38 4.59
C LEU A 446 1.47 -5.12 4.68
N ILE A 447 2.75 -5.34 4.97
CA ILE A 447 3.76 -4.30 5.17
C ILE A 447 5.13 -4.68 4.58
N ASP A 448 6.00 -3.68 4.46
CA ASP A 448 7.43 -3.85 4.23
C ASP A 448 8.19 -3.89 5.57
N PHE A 449 9.28 -4.68 5.63
CA PHE A 449 10.19 -4.80 6.77
C PHE A 449 9.45 -5.03 8.10
N GLN A 450 8.75 -6.17 8.20
CA GLN A 450 7.86 -6.44 9.32
C GLN A 450 8.53 -6.38 10.71
N GLU A 451 9.82 -6.68 10.79
CA GLU A 451 10.62 -6.64 12.02
C GLU A 451 10.87 -5.22 12.53
N ARG A 452 10.52 -4.21 11.73
CA ARG A 452 10.59 -2.78 12.04
C ARG A 452 9.20 -2.16 12.19
N SER A 453 8.20 -3.00 12.44
CA SER A 453 6.81 -2.59 12.60
C SER A 453 6.24 -3.08 13.92
N GLN A 454 5.04 -2.61 14.24
CA GLN A 454 4.21 -3.11 15.34
C GLN A 454 3.02 -3.92 14.81
N ILE A 455 3.16 -4.58 13.65
CA ILE A 455 2.04 -5.28 13.02
C ILE A 455 1.43 -6.34 13.93
N MET A 456 2.22 -7.11 14.68
CA MET A 456 1.67 -8.15 15.57
C MET A 456 0.87 -7.55 16.72
N GLU A 457 1.28 -6.40 17.26
CA GLU A 457 0.47 -5.66 18.25
C GLU A 457 -0.88 -5.27 17.65
N VAL A 458 -0.88 -4.75 16.43
CA VAL A 458 -2.11 -4.40 15.70
C VAL A 458 -3.00 -5.62 15.44
N ILE A 459 -2.42 -6.77 15.09
CA ILE A 459 -3.18 -8.01 14.89
C ILE A 459 -3.84 -8.44 16.19
N PHE A 460 -3.10 -8.48 17.31
CA PHE A 460 -3.68 -8.88 18.60
C PHE A 460 -4.76 -7.90 19.07
N ASP A 461 -4.55 -6.59 18.87
CA ASP A 461 -5.58 -5.58 19.15
C ASP A 461 -6.83 -5.76 18.29
N SER A 462 -6.68 -6.21 17.04
CA SER A 462 -7.82 -6.48 16.16
C SER A 462 -8.63 -7.73 16.57
N LEU A 463 -8.01 -8.67 17.29
CA LEU A 463 -8.66 -9.88 17.79
C LEU A 463 -9.40 -9.68 19.11
N LEU A 464 -9.00 -8.68 19.92
CA LEU A 464 -9.60 -8.41 21.23
C LEU A 464 -11.14 -8.39 21.24
N PRO A 465 -11.84 -7.69 20.32
CA PRO A 465 -13.31 -7.66 20.31
C PRO A 465 -13.97 -9.00 19.98
N THR A 466 -13.20 -9.97 19.46
CA THR A 466 -13.70 -11.31 19.13
C THR A 466 -13.39 -12.32 20.25
N ILE A 467 -12.35 -12.05 21.03
CA ILE A 467 -11.91 -12.88 22.17
C ILE A 467 -12.71 -12.53 23.45
N LEU A 468 -13.11 -11.27 23.61
CA LEU A 468 -13.93 -10.76 24.72
C LEU A 468 -15.42 -10.82 24.39
#